data_AF-A0A811USX7-F1
#
_entry.id   AF-A0A811USX7-F1
#
_cell.length_a   1.000
_cell.length_b   1.000
_cell.length_c   1.000
_cell.angle_alpha   90.00
_cell.angle_beta   90.00
_cell.angle_gamma   90.00
#
_symmetry.space_group_name_H-M   'P 1'
#
loop_
_entity.id
_entity.type
_entity.pdbx_description
1 polymer ?
#
loop_
_entity_poly.entity_id
_entity_poly.type
_entity_poly.pdbx_seq_one_letter_code
_entity_poly.pdbx_strand_id
1 'polypeptide(L)' 'VNRLVSTGVVKPINSSNWAALIVTARKPNNKIRLCADLKVNINQQIDIDRHPITNMEELLFKLKR' A
#
# COMPACT_ATOMS: atom_id res chain seq x y z
N VAL A 1 -11.30 10.81 3.92
CA VAL A 1 -10.51 10.49 5.14
C VAL A 1 -11.40 9.92 6.24
N ASN A 2 -12.52 10.56 6.58
CA ASN A 2 -13.43 10.15 7.67
C ASN A 2 -13.75 8.65 7.73
N ARG A 3 -14.08 8.02 6.59
CA ARG A 3 -14.31 6.57 6.54
C ARG A 3 -13.14 5.75 7.08
N LEU A 4 -11.90 6.11 6.74
CA LEU A 4 -10.70 5.37 7.19
C LEU A 4 -10.46 5.57 8.70
N VAL A 5 -10.80 6.75 9.23
CA VAL A 5 -10.74 7.04 10.67
C VAL A 5 -11.82 6.25 11.41
N SER A 6 -13.07 6.26 10.92
CA SER A 6 -14.19 5.55 11.55
C SER A 6 -14.01 4.03 11.54
N THR A 7 -13.32 3.49 10.54
CA THR A 7 -12.99 2.04 10.48
C THR A 7 -11.69 1.69 11.21
N GLY A 8 -11.02 2.65 11.85
CA GLY A 8 -9.76 2.42 12.58
C GLY A 8 -8.54 2.09 11.71
N VAL A 9 -8.63 2.27 10.39
CA VAL A 9 -7.51 2.00 9.46
C VAL A 9 -6.42 3.07 9.59
N VAL A 10 -6.82 4.31 9.88
CA VAL A 10 -5.90 5.40 10.21
C VAL A 10 -6.39 6.11 11.47
N LYS A 11 -5.48 6.70 12.23
CA LYS A 11 -5.80 7.53 13.39
C LYS A 11 -5.22 8.93 13.23
N PRO A 12 -5.91 9.99 13.67
CA PRO A 12 -5.30 11.30 13.76
C PRO A 12 -4.16 11.26 14.80
N ILE A 13 -3.06 11.93 14.48
CA ILE A 13 -1.93 12.14 15.38
C ILE A 13 -1.52 13.61 15.30
N ASN A 14 -1.02 14.16 16.40
CA ASN A 14 -0.59 15.56 16.44
C ASN A 14 0.75 15.77 15.74
N SER A 15 1.66 14.79 15.81
CA SER A 15 2.99 14.86 15.21
C SER A 15 3.53 13.45 14.90
N SER A 16 4.53 13.40 14.01
CA SER A 16 5.25 12.18 13.63
C SER A 16 6.66 12.54 13.15
N ASN A 17 7.62 11.67 13.42
CA ASN A 17 8.97 11.79 12.87
C ASN A 17 9.02 11.48 11.36
N TRP A 18 7.98 10.83 10.84
CA TRP A 18 7.85 10.45 9.43
C TRP A 18 6.56 11.01 8.86
N ALA A 19 6.64 11.51 7.63
CA ALA A 19 5.50 11.98 6.85
C ALA A 19 5.64 11.54 5.40
N ALA A 20 4.52 11.38 4.72
CA ALA A 20 4.48 11.10 3.29
C ALA A 20 3.43 12.01 2.63
N LEU A 21 3.62 12.29 1.34
CA LEU A 21 2.63 13.04 0.58
C LEU A 21 1.36 12.20 0.40
N ILE A 22 0.21 12.84 0.59
CA ILE A 22 -1.08 12.23 0.28
C ILE A 22 -1.37 12.47 -1.21
N VAL A 23 -1.70 11.41 -1.94
CA VAL A 23 -2.09 11.47 -3.35
C VAL A 23 -3.46 10.84 -3.55
N THR A 24 -4.17 11.27 -4.59
CA THR A 24 -5.51 10.75 -4.92
C THR A 24 -5.51 10.11 -6.29
N ALA A 25 -6.01 8.87 -6.38
CA ALA A 25 -6.22 8.18 -7.64
C ALA A 25 -7.72 8.05 -7.92
N ARG A 26 -8.14 8.27 -9.18
CA ARG A 26 -9.50 7.96 -9.62
C ARG A 26 -9.60 6.47 -9.93
N LYS A 27 -10.63 5.81 -9.41
CA LYS A 27 -10.98 4.44 -9.79
C LYS A 27 -11.92 4.45 -11.01
N PRO A 28 -12.01 3.35 -11.78
CA PRO A 28 -12.93 3.26 -12.92
C PRO A 28 -14.40 3.50 -12.56
N ASN A 29 -14.79 3.20 -11.32
CA ASN A 29 -16.13 3.49 -10.81
C ASN A 29 -16.32 4.94 -10.33
N ASN A 30 -15.51 5.87 -10.83
CA ASN A 30 -15.47 7.29 -10.49
C ASN A 30 -15.22 7.64 -9.00
N LYS A 31 -15.00 6.65 -8.14
CA LYS A 31 -14.66 6.88 -6.72
C LYS A 31 -13.19 7.26 -6.58
N ILE A 32 -12.89 8.14 -5.62
CA ILE A 32 -11.50 8.49 -5.26
C ILE A 32 -10.90 7.44 -4.32
N ARG A 33 -9.64 7.08 -4.55
CA ARG A 33 -8.80 6.32 -3.62
C ARG A 33 -7.69 7.24 -3.09
N LEU A 34 -7.62 7.34 -1.77
CA LEU A 34 -6.52 8.00 -1.07
C LEU A 34 -5.32 7.04 -1.02
N CYS A 35 -4.14 7.53 -1.37
CA CYS A 35 -2.88 6.80 -1.29
C CYS A 35 -1.84 7.69 -0.60
N ALA A 36 -0.81 7.07 -0.02
CA ALA A 36 0.40 7.76 0.39
C ALA A 36 1.51 7.50 -0.65
N ASP A 37 2.26 8.54 -1.02
CA ASP A 37 3.48 8.38 -1.80
C ASP A 37 4.64 8.02 -0.86
N LEU A 38 4.92 6.73 -0.76
CA LEU A 38 6.00 6.18 0.07
C LEU A 38 7.30 6.02 -0.71
N LYS A 39 7.30 6.25 -2.03
CA LYS A 39 8.43 5.93 -2.90
C LYS A 39 9.64 6.81 -2.63
N VAL A 40 9.40 8.11 -2.42
CA VAL A 40 10.44 9.13 -2.39
C VAL A 40 11.27 9.09 -1.10
N ASN A 41 10.64 8.76 0.04
CA ASN A 41 11.30 8.85 1.34
C ASN A 41 11.26 7.56 2.15
N ILE A 42 10.08 6.98 2.40
CA ILE A 42 9.92 5.88 3.36
C ILE A 42 10.47 4.57 2.81
N ASN A 43 10.19 4.22 1.55
CA ASN A 43 10.60 2.94 0.99
C ASN A 43 12.13 2.77 0.92
N GLN A 44 12.90 3.86 0.86
CA GLN A 44 14.37 3.80 0.84
C GLN A 44 14.99 3.50 2.22
N GLN A 45 14.20 3.64 3.29
CA GLN A 45 14.64 3.47 4.68
C GLN A 45 14.22 2.11 5.25
N ILE A 46 13.47 1.32 4.48
CA ILE A 46 12.99 0.00 4.87
C ILE A 46 14.03 -1.04 4.45
N ASP A 47 14.45 -1.90 5.39
CA ASP A 47 15.20 -3.10 5.07
C ASP A 47 14.28 -4.13 4.40
N ILE A 48 14.69 -4.65 3.24
CA ILE A 48 13.81 -5.45 2.39
C ILE A 48 13.91 -6.91 2.79
N ASP A 49 12.92 -7.39 3.55
CA ASP A 49 12.69 -8.82 3.74
C ASP A 49 11.98 -9.42 2.52
N ARG A 50 12.69 -10.23 1.74
CA ARG A 50 12.19 -10.83 0.49
C ARG A 50 11.66 -12.24 0.74
N HIS A 51 10.35 -12.37 0.85
CA HIS A 51 9.68 -13.68 0.76
C HIS A 51 9.49 -14.07 -0.72
N PRO A 52 9.83 -15.31 -1.14
CA PRO A 52 9.63 -15.75 -2.52
C PRO A 52 8.14 -15.82 -2.85
N ILE A 53 7.73 -15.08 -3.88
CA ILE A 53 6.40 -15.21 -4.47
C ILE A 53 6.56 -16.00 -5.76
N THR A 54 5.98 -17.19 -5.79
CA THR A 54 5.96 -18.08 -6.95
C THR A 54 5.36 -17.35 -8.15
N ASN A 55 6.03 -17.39 -9.29
CA ASN A 55 5.52 -16.77 -10.50
C ASN A 55 4.36 -17.59 -11.10
N MET A 56 3.63 -17.02 -12.06
CA MET A 56 2.47 -17.68 -12.66
C MET A 56 2.83 -19.01 -13.35
N GLU A 57 4.00 -19.10 -13.98
CA GLU A 57 4.43 -20.31 -14.68
C GLU A 57 4.70 -21.45 -13.69
N GLU A 58 5.43 -21.16 -12.62
CA GLU A 58 5.70 -22.10 -11.53
C GLU A 58 4.42 -22.55 -10.84
N LEU A 59 3.46 -21.64 -10.63
CA LEU A 59 2.17 -21.98 -10.05
C LEU A 59 1.37 -22.91 -10.97
N LEU A 60 1.31 -22.60 -12.26
CA LEU A 60 0.59 -23.41 -13.26
C LEU A 60 1.25 -24.79 -13.45
N PHE A 61 2.57 -24.87 -13.39
CA PHE A 61 3.29 -26.14 -13.42
C PHE A 61 2.88 -27.05 -12.26
N LYS A 62 2.75 -26.51 -11.05
CA LYS A 62 2.30 -27.26 -9.86
C LYS A 62 0.83 -27.71 -9.92
N LEU A 63 0.00 -27.06 -10.73
CA LEU A 63 -1.44 -27.37 -10.86
C LEU A 63 -1.74 -28.43 -11.94
N LYS A 64 -0.80 -28.71 -12.84
CA LYS A 64 -0.94 -29.78 -13.84
C LYS A 64 -0.74 -31.13 -13.16
N ARG A 65 -1.83 -31.72 -12.68
CA ARG A 65 -1.95 -33.17 -12.43
C ARG A 65 -2.08 -33.91 -13.74
#